data_AF-A0A6B2CEJ5-F1
#
_entry.id   AF-A0A6B2CEJ5-F1
#
_cell.length_a   1.000
_cell.length_b   1.000
_cell.length_c   1.000
_cell.angle_alpha   90.00
_cell.angle_beta   90.00
_cell.angle_gamma   90.00
#
_symmetry.space_group_name_H-M   'P 1'
#
loop_
_entity.id
_entity.type
_entity.pdbx_description
1 polymer ?
#
loop_
_entity_poly.entity_id
_entity_poly.type
_entity_poly.pdbx_seq_one_letter_code
_entity_poly.pdbx_strand_id
1 'polypeptide(L)'
;MSLEPVYGPHPSRCLGVSLGVDPISFSTSCYMACAMCSVLNPIRSLLKYHAGELVRSVERDLQERGLEIDTIYVYGSSDPFLYDELTELIKGLREVSEQQGSRLVVRTLGYFQRALEAVVELVDELHIPFYIADMDWNTLYRPSINVTRSEYLEKL
;
A
#
# COMPACT_ATOMS: atom_id res chain seq x y z
N MET A 1 12.03 2.64 16.29
CA MET A 1 10.91 3.54 16.00
C MET A 1 9.79 2.67 15.45
N SER A 2 8.71 2.46 16.21
CA SER A 2 7.48 1.88 15.67
C SER A 2 6.80 2.97 14.86
N LEU A 3 6.76 2.84 13.53
CA LEU A 3 5.87 3.65 12.71
C LEU A 3 4.45 3.16 12.98
N GLU A 4 3.54 4.09 13.27
CA GLU A 4 2.12 3.77 13.39
C GLU A 4 1.59 3.35 12.00
N PRO A 5 0.69 2.36 11.93
CA PRO A 5 0.20 1.83 10.66
C PRO A 5 -0.72 2.80 9.93
N VAL A 6 -1.15 3.87 10.60
CA VAL A 6 -1.89 4.98 10.01
C VAL A 6 -0.99 6.21 10.13
N TYR A 7 -0.80 6.94 9.03
CA TYR A 7 0.11 8.07 8.98
C TYR A 7 -0.44 9.25 8.18
N GLY A 8 0.02 10.45 8.49
CA GLY A 8 -0.45 11.69 7.89
C GLY A 8 -1.38 12.49 8.82
N PRO A 9 -2.30 13.30 8.26
CA PRO A 9 -2.58 13.45 6.84
C PRO A 9 -1.43 14.13 6.11
N HIS A 10 -1.33 13.89 4.81
CA HIS A 10 -0.31 14.48 3.95
C HIS A 10 -0.95 15.25 2.80
N PRO A 11 -0.62 16.55 2.61
CA PRO A 11 -1.10 17.29 1.46
C PRO A 11 -0.37 16.83 0.18
N SER A 12 -1.14 16.34 -0.79
CA SER A 12 -0.66 15.85 -2.07
C SER A 12 -1.37 16.56 -3.21
N ARG A 13 -0.62 16.90 -4.27
CA ARG A 13 -1.22 17.45 -5.50
C ARG A 13 -2.06 16.41 -6.25
N CYS A 14 -1.73 15.13 -6.13
CA CYS A 14 -2.39 14.05 -6.86
C CYS A 14 -3.51 13.39 -6.05
N LEU A 15 -3.41 13.39 -4.71
CA LEU A 15 -4.34 12.68 -3.82
C LEU A 15 -5.15 13.63 -2.91
N GLY A 16 -4.95 14.94 -3.03
CA GLY A 16 -5.46 15.91 -2.05
C GLY A 16 -4.84 15.67 -0.66
N VAL A 17 -5.60 15.94 0.39
CA VAL A 17 -5.24 15.60 1.77
C VAL A 17 -5.44 14.09 1.98
N SER A 18 -4.35 13.33 2.00
CA SER A 18 -4.41 11.87 2.11
C SER A 18 -4.04 11.35 3.49
N LEU A 19 -4.80 10.36 3.98
CA LEU A 19 -4.44 9.55 5.14
C LEU A 19 -3.86 8.21 4.67
N GLY A 20 -2.64 7.91 5.07
CA GLY A 20 -1.92 6.71 4.66
C GLY A 20 -2.18 5.54 5.59
N VAL A 21 -2.29 4.34 5.03
CA VAL A 21 -2.44 3.07 5.76
C VAL A 21 -1.37 2.07 5.30
N ASP A 22 -0.51 1.65 6.22
CA ASP A 22 0.53 0.63 6.03
C ASP A 22 0.13 -0.69 6.73
N PRO A 23 -0.45 -1.66 6.01
CA PRO A 23 -0.93 -2.90 6.61
C PRO A 23 0.18 -3.86 7.06
N ILE A 24 1.43 -3.62 6.65
CA ILE A 24 2.53 -4.57 6.83
C ILE A 24 3.58 -4.05 7.82
N SER A 25 3.70 -2.73 7.99
CA SER A 25 4.55 -2.05 8.98
C SER A 25 5.87 -2.80 9.25
N PHE A 26 6.80 -2.63 8.29
CA PHE A 26 8.10 -3.30 8.13
C PHE A 26 8.05 -4.82 7.96
N SER A 27 7.98 -5.30 6.71
CA SER A 27 8.33 -6.68 6.36
C SER A 27 9.74 -6.79 5.79
N THR A 28 10.45 -7.88 6.12
CA THR A 28 11.69 -8.28 5.45
C THR A 28 11.49 -8.80 4.01
N SER A 29 10.25 -8.96 3.56
CA SER A 29 9.90 -9.68 2.34
C SER A 29 9.20 -8.78 1.33
N CYS A 30 9.86 -7.73 0.84
CA CYS A 30 9.46 -7.17 -0.44
C CYS A 30 10.02 -8.08 -1.55
N TYR A 31 9.19 -8.43 -2.52
CA TYR A 31 9.61 -9.25 -3.67
C TYR A 31 10.44 -8.46 -4.70
N MET A 32 10.46 -7.13 -4.58
CA MET A 32 11.29 -6.22 -5.36
C MET A 32 12.21 -5.43 -4.43
N ALA A 33 13.52 -5.70 -4.44
CA ALA A 33 14.50 -4.96 -3.65
C ALA A 33 15.01 -3.73 -4.41
N CYS A 34 14.08 -2.87 -4.86
CA CYS A 34 14.39 -1.79 -5.79
C CYS A 34 15.55 -0.90 -5.29
N ALA A 35 16.48 -0.55 -6.17
CA ALA A 35 17.63 0.29 -5.85
C ALA A 35 17.25 1.68 -5.32
N MET A 36 16.04 2.15 -5.64
CA MET A 36 15.48 3.43 -5.20
C MET A 36 14.75 3.34 -3.85
N CYS A 37 14.60 2.14 -3.28
CA CYS A 37 13.86 1.95 -2.05
C CYS A 37 14.72 2.35 -0.84
N SER A 38 14.26 3.31 -0.05
CA SER A 38 14.93 3.69 1.21
C SER A 38 14.81 2.62 2.31
N VAL A 39 13.99 1.59 2.09
CA VAL A 39 13.74 0.44 3.00
C VAL A 39 14.77 -0.69 2.78
N LEU A 40 15.90 -0.42 2.11
CA LEU A 40 16.97 -1.40 1.78
C LEU A 40 17.66 -2.04 3.00
N ASN A 41 17.35 -1.62 4.23
CA ASN A 41 17.83 -2.29 5.43
C ASN A 41 16.76 -3.21 6.00
N PRO A 42 17.03 -4.53 6.15
CA PRO A 42 16.09 -5.48 6.73
C PRO A 42 15.91 -5.16 8.21
N ILE A 43 14.94 -4.30 8.53
CA ILE A 43 14.41 -4.19 9.88
C ILE A 43 13.33 -5.27 9.97
N ARG A 44 13.62 -6.35 10.69
CA ARG A 44 12.59 -7.29 11.14
C ARG A 44 11.59 -6.48 11.97
N SER A 45 10.37 -6.30 11.46
CA SER A 45 9.20 -6.19 12.33
C SER A 45 8.21 -7.27 11.96
N LEU A 46 7.51 -7.74 12.99
CA LEU A 46 6.63 -8.90 13.04
C LEU A 46 5.18 -8.46 13.30
N LEU A 47 4.88 -7.17 13.16
CA LEU A 47 3.57 -6.61 13.48
C LEU A 47 2.67 -6.69 12.26
N LYS A 48 2.03 -7.85 12.09
CA LYS A 48 0.82 -7.96 11.28
C LYS A 48 -0.33 -7.43 12.13
N TYR A 49 -0.84 -6.25 11.80
CA TYR A 49 -2.12 -5.80 12.35
C TYR A 49 -3.22 -6.64 11.74
N HIS A 50 -4.29 -6.93 12.48
CA HIS A 50 -5.48 -7.50 11.87
C HIS A 50 -6.25 -6.42 11.10
N ALA A 51 -6.99 -6.80 10.06
CA ALA A 51 -7.69 -5.84 9.20
C ALA A 51 -8.64 -4.94 10.01
N GLY A 52 -9.39 -5.53 10.94
CA GLY A 52 -10.29 -4.78 11.82
C GLY A 52 -9.58 -3.82 12.77
N GLU A 53 -8.34 -4.08 13.17
CA GLU A 53 -7.56 -3.16 14.01
C GLU A 53 -7.09 -1.94 13.23
N LEU A 54 -6.72 -2.12 11.97
CA LEU A 54 -6.34 -1.04 11.06
C LEU A 54 -7.55 -0.15 10.76
N VAL A 55 -8.70 -0.73 10.42
CA VAL A 55 -9.94 0.01 10.16
C VAL A 55 -10.31 0.87 11.38
N ARG A 56 -10.34 0.27 12.58
CA ARG A 56 -10.60 1.02 13.82
C ARG A 56 -9.57 2.11 14.09
N SER A 57 -8.31 1.89 13.72
CA SER A 57 -7.27 2.90 13.89
C SER A 57 -7.49 4.08 12.96
N VAL A 58 -7.92 3.84 11.71
CA VAL A 58 -8.31 4.89 10.77
C VAL A 58 -9.53 5.66 11.27
N GLU A 59 -10.59 4.97 11.68
CA GLU A 59 -11.80 5.61 12.23
C GLU A 59 -11.48 6.49 13.44
N ARG A 60 -10.69 5.96 14.38
CA ARG A 60 -10.25 6.71 15.56
C ARG A 60 -9.46 7.96 15.16
N ASP A 61 -8.52 7.84 14.25
CA ASP A 61 -7.67 8.95 13.84
C ASP A 61 -8.48 10.06 13.17
N LEU A 62 -9.44 9.70 12.31
CA LEU A 62 -10.37 10.65 11.68
C LEU A 62 -11.24 11.37 12.72
N GLN A 63 -11.79 10.63 13.70
CA GLN A 63 -12.66 11.18 14.73
C GLN A 63 -11.92 12.07 15.74
N GLU A 64 -10.83 11.57 16.32
CA GLU A 64 -10.10 12.27 17.39
C GLU A 64 -9.44 13.56 16.90
N ARG A 65 -9.00 13.56 15.63
CA ARG A 65 -8.31 14.70 15.03
C ARG A 65 -9.23 15.61 14.23
N GLY A 66 -10.50 15.21 14.03
CA GLY A 66 -11.48 15.96 13.24
C GLY A 66 -11.00 16.23 11.81
N LEU A 67 -10.38 15.23 11.19
CA LEU A 67 -9.74 15.40 9.88
C LEU A 67 -10.76 15.29 8.75
N GLU A 68 -10.76 16.26 7.86
CA GLU A 68 -11.31 16.11 6.53
C GLU A 68 -10.20 15.61 5.60
N ILE A 69 -10.45 14.49 4.92
CA ILE A 69 -9.49 13.86 4.01
C ILE A 69 -10.11 13.67 2.64
N ASP A 70 -9.32 13.86 1.60
CA ASP A 70 -9.71 13.60 0.21
C ASP A 70 -9.48 12.14 -0.18
N THR A 71 -8.49 11.48 0.43
CA THR A 71 -8.10 10.11 0.05
C THR A 71 -7.62 9.28 1.26
N ILE A 72 -8.13 8.05 1.38
CA ILE A 72 -7.48 6.97 2.12
C ILE A 72 -6.52 6.26 1.15
N TYR A 73 -5.23 6.26 1.47
CA TYR A 73 -4.17 5.73 0.61
C TYR A 73 -3.50 4.52 1.25
N VAL A 74 -3.75 3.32 0.69
CA VAL A 74 -3.19 2.06 1.20
C VAL A 74 -1.86 1.78 0.52
N TYR A 75 -0.80 2.13 1.23
CA TYR A 75 0.59 1.90 0.85
C TYR A 75 1.47 2.24 2.06
N GLY A 76 2.69 1.71 2.11
CA GLY A 76 3.65 2.10 3.14
C GLY A 76 5.01 1.49 2.91
N SER A 77 5.43 0.66 3.88
CA SER A 77 6.77 0.07 3.92
C SER A 77 6.97 -1.09 2.93
N SER A 78 5.89 -1.73 2.49
CA SER A 78 5.91 -2.89 1.59
C SER A 78 4.68 -2.88 0.67
N ASP A 79 4.63 -3.83 -0.27
CA ASP A 79 3.47 -4.01 -1.15
C ASP A 79 2.27 -4.55 -0.36
N PRO A 80 1.12 -3.83 -0.31
CA PRO A 80 -0.09 -4.30 0.36
C PRO A 80 -0.57 -5.68 -0.08
N PHE A 81 -0.26 -6.11 -1.31
CA PHE A 81 -0.66 -7.43 -1.84
C PHE A 81 0.07 -8.61 -1.18
N LEU A 82 1.04 -8.34 -0.30
CA LEU A 82 1.66 -9.33 0.57
C LEU A 82 0.95 -9.50 1.91
N TYR A 83 -0.06 -8.68 2.20
CA TYR A 83 -0.85 -8.74 3.43
C TYR A 83 -1.98 -9.76 3.28
N ASP A 84 -2.06 -10.71 4.21
CA ASP A 84 -2.95 -11.86 4.11
C ASP A 84 -4.45 -11.49 4.17
N GLU A 85 -4.80 -10.44 4.92
CA GLU A 85 -6.18 -9.97 5.12
C GLU A 85 -6.47 -8.70 4.28
N LEU A 86 -5.80 -8.55 3.12
CA LEU A 86 -5.95 -7.35 2.29
C LEU A 86 -7.40 -7.14 1.86
N THR A 87 -8.10 -8.19 1.43
CA THR A 87 -9.49 -8.07 0.97
C THR A 87 -10.40 -7.54 2.07
N GLU A 88 -10.25 -8.06 3.28
CA GLU A 88 -10.99 -7.69 4.47
C GLU A 88 -10.68 -6.24 4.88
N LEU A 89 -9.42 -5.85 4.80
CA LEU A 89 -9.00 -4.47 5.05
C LEU A 89 -9.63 -3.50 4.05
N ILE A 90 -9.55 -3.79 2.75
CA ILE A 90 -10.10 -2.92 1.71
C ILE A 90 -11.63 -2.80 1.84
N LYS A 91 -12.34 -3.88 2.19
CA LYS A 91 -13.78 -3.82 2.50
C LYS A 91 -14.09 -2.87 3.64
N GLY A 92 -13.39 -3.00 4.77
CA GLY A 92 -13.60 -2.10 5.90
C GLY A 92 -13.24 -0.65 5.60
N LEU A 93 -12.15 -0.41 4.87
CA LEU A 93 -11.76 0.95 4.47
C LEU A 93 -12.70 1.56 3.43
N ARG A 94 -13.36 0.76 2.59
CA ARG A 94 -14.39 1.23 1.66
C ARG A 94 -15.58 1.83 2.41
N GLU A 95 -16.05 1.17 3.46
CA GLU A 95 -17.13 1.69 4.32
C GLU A 95 -16.74 3.03 4.96
N VAL A 96 -15.52 3.12 5.50
CA VAL A 96 -15.00 4.37 6.06
C VAL A 96 -14.90 5.47 5.00
N SER A 97 -14.39 5.13 3.81
CA SER A 97 -14.25 6.05 2.69
C SER A 97 -15.59 6.61 2.20
N GLU A 98 -16.64 5.77 2.12
CA GLU A 98 -18.01 6.23 1.81
C GLU A 98 -18.55 7.20 2.87
N GLN A 99 -18.34 6.90 4.16
CA GLN A 99 -18.78 7.76 5.25
C GLN A 99 -18.10 9.14 5.23
N GLN A 100 -16.82 9.18 4.86
CA GLN A 100 -16.05 10.44 4.77
C GLN A 100 -16.24 11.17 3.43
N GLY A 101 -16.87 10.52 2.43
CA GLY A 101 -16.88 11.05 1.06
C GLY A 101 -15.49 11.16 0.44
N SER A 102 -14.53 10.34 0.89
CA SER A 102 -13.15 10.32 0.41
C SER A 102 -12.95 9.23 -0.64
N ARG A 103 -11.87 9.31 -1.40
CA ARG A 103 -11.43 8.24 -2.32
C ARG A 103 -10.70 7.14 -1.55
N LEU A 104 -10.82 5.90 -2.00
CA LEU A 104 -9.98 4.78 -1.59
C LEU A 104 -9.01 4.41 -2.71
N VAL A 105 -7.72 4.58 -2.44
CA VAL A 105 -6.65 4.33 -3.41
C VAL A 105 -5.68 3.30 -2.84
N VAL A 106 -5.37 2.27 -3.62
CA VAL A 106 -4.37 1.24 -3.25
C VAL A 106 -3.21 1.32 -4.21
N ARG A 107 -1.98 1.17 -3.71
CA ARG A 107 -0.79 1.04 -4.55
C ARG A 107 -0.20 -0.36 -4.44
N THR A 108 0.15 -0.95 -5.58
CA THR A 108 0.87 -2.23 -5.66
C THR A 108 2.03 -2.10 -6.63
N LEU A 109 3.08 -2.91 -6.49
CA LEU A 109 4.09 -3.04 -7.54
C LEU A 109 3.60 -3.93 -8.69
N GLY A 110 2.41 -4.55 -8.61
CA GLY A 110 1.73 -5.17 -9.76
C GLY A 110 2.20 -6.58 -10.11
N TYR A 111 3.10 -7.20 -9.35
CA TYR A 111 3.51 -8.58 -9.61
C TYR A 111 2.63 -9.61 -8.89
N PHE A 112 2.27 -9.35 -7.63
CA PHE A 112 1.34 -10.19 -6.90
C PHE A 112 -0.08 -9.75 -7.19
N GLN A 113 -0.85 -10.64 -7.80
CA GLN A 113 -2.25 -10.40 -8.14
C GLN A 113 -3.22 -11.08 -7.16
N ARG A 114 -2.72 -11.56 -6.01
CA ARG A 114 -3.60 -12.18 -5.01
C ARG A 114 -4.64 -11.14 -4.57
N ALA A 115 -5.92 -11.51 -4.64
CA ALA A 115 -7.05 -10.63 -4.35
C ALA A 115 -7.21 -9.42 -5.31
N LEU A 116 -6.52 -9.38 -6.46
CA LEU A 116 -6.60 -8.25 -7.39
C LEU A 116 -8.03 -7.95 -7.84
N GLU A 117 -8.78 -8.97 -8.26
CA GLU A 117 -10.18 -8.82 -8.68
C GLU A 117 -11.02 -8.14 -7.59
N ALA A 118 -10.94 -8.67 -6.37
CA ALA A 118 -11.68 -8.13 -5.23
C ALA A 118 -11.24 -6.70 -4.87
N VAL A 119 -9.95 -6.38 -4.96
CA VAL A 119 -9.44 -5.03 -4.67
C VAL A 119 -9.89 -4.05 -5.75
N VAL A 120 -9.77 -4.38 -7.03
CA VAL A 120 -10.14 -3.52 -8.16
C VAL A 120 -11.63 -3.17 -8.13
N GLU A 121 -12.49 -4.08 -7.69
CA GLU A 121 -13.93 -3.81 -7.55
C GLU A 121 -14.27 -2.85 -6.40
N LEU A 122 -13.38 -2.72 -5.40
CA LEU A 122 -13.65 -1.97 -4.17
C LEU A 122 -12.95 -0.61 -4.09
N VAL A 123 -11.92 -0.38 -4.90
CA VAL A 123 -11.11 0.84 -4.86
C VAL A 123 -11.47 1.80 -5.98
N ASP A 124 -11.34 3.09 -5.73
CA ASP A 124 -11.55 4.12 -6.75
C ASP A 124 -10.38 4.16 -7.74
N GLU A 125 -9.16 3.92 -7.26
CA GLU A 125 -7.96 3.83 -8.10
C GLU A 125 -6.97 2.77 -7.58
N LEU A 126 -6.39 2.01 -8.51
CA LEU A 126 -5.24 1.16 -8.27
C LEU A 126 -3.99 1.77 -8.91
N HIS A 127 -3.01 2.13 -8.10
CA HIS A 127 -1.76 2.73 -8.54
C HIS A 127 -0.69 1.66 -8.72
N ILE A 128 -0.16 1.56 -9.94
CA ILE A 128 0.97 0.68 -10.25
C ILE A 128 2.15 1.54 -10.70
N PRO A 129 3.19 1.73 -9.87
CA PRO A 129 4.31 2.57 -10.20
C PRO A 129 5.24 1.84 -11.17
N PHE A 130 5.29 2.34 -12.41
CA PHE A 130 6.25 1.87 -13.39
C PHE A 130 7.43 2.86 -13.46
N TYR A 131 8.61 2.40 -13.03
CA TYR A 131 9.83 3.18 -13.07
C TYR A 131 10.54 2.91 -14.40
N ILE A 132 10.54 3.92 -15.27
CA ILE A 132 11.35 3.90 -16.48
C ILE A 132 12.63 4.66 -16.16
N ALA A 133 13.73 3.91 -16.02
CA ALA A 133 15.07 4.46 -16.00
C ALA A 133 15.89 3.76 -17.09
N ASP A 134 16.93 4.42 -17.61
CA ASP A 134 17.94 3.81 -18.49
C ASP A 134 18.85 2.83 -17.72
N MET A 135 18.26 2.04 -16.83
CA MET A 135 18.91 1.06 -15.98
C MET A 135 18.31 -0.31 -16.28
N ASP A 136 19.17 -1.33 -16.24
CA ASP A 136 18.72 -2.71 -16.41
C ASP A 136 17.71 -3.12 -15.32
N TRP A 137 16.73 -3.95 -15.69
CA TRP A 137 15.67 -4.46 -14.81
C TRP A 137 16.24 -5.03 -13.50
N ASN A 138 17.26 -5.88 -13.58
CA ASN A 138 17.86 -6.50 -12.41
C ASN A 138 18.66 -5.52 -11.57
N THR A 139 19.09 -4.40 -12.15
CA THR A 139 19.77 -3.34 -11.42
C THR A 139 18.77 -2.46 -10.67
N LEU A 140 17.68 -2.06 -11.33
CA LEU A 140 16.69 -1.15 -10.80
C LEU A 140 15.74 -1.83 -9.80
N TYR A 141 15.17 -2.97 -10.16
CA TYR A 141 14.11 -3.61 -9.38
C TYR A 141 14.62 -4.73 -8.47
N ARG A 142 15.76 -5.36 -8.80
CA ARG A 142 16.41 -6.45 -8.04
C ARG A 142 15.38 -7.42 -7.45
N PRO A 143 14.60 -8.10 -8.30
CA PRO A 143 13.58 -9.02 -7.80
C PRO A 143 14.24 -10.13 -6.97
N SER A 144 13.69 -10.41 -5.78
CA SER A 144 14.14 -11.51 -4.91
C SER A 144 13.57 -12.87 -5.32
N ILE A 145 12.67 -12.85 -6.29
CA ILE A 145 12.05 -13.99 -6.96
C ILE A 145 12.54 -14.03 -8.41
N ASN A 146 12.56 -15.21 -9.02
CA ASN A 146 12.99 -15.36 -10.41
C ASN A 146 11.91 -14.86 -11.38
N VAL A 147 11.78 -13.53 -11.51
CA VAL A 147 10.87 -12.85 -12.46
C VAL A 147 11.65 -12.01 -13.45
N THR A 148 11.44 -12.27 -14.72
CA THR A 148 11.95 -11.45 -15.82
C THR A 148 11.09 -10.21 -16.05
N ARG A 149 11.67 -9.19 -16.69
CA ARG A 149 10.91 -7.99 -17.09
C ARG A 149 9.69 -8.34 -17.93
N SER A 150 9.80 -9.28 -18.86
CA SER A 150 8.70 -9.67 -19.75
C SER A 150 7.56 -10.31 -18.97
N GLU A 151 7.85 -11.27 -18.09
CA GLU A 151 6.83 -11.92 -17.25
C GLU A 151 6.13 -10.95 -16.31
N TYR A 152 6.85 -9.93 -15.82
CA TYR A 152 6.25 -8.86 -15.04
C TYR A 152 5.28 -8.01 -15.89
N LEU A 153 5.71 -7.61 -17.09
CA LEU A 153 4.89 -6.80 -18.00
C LEU A 153 3.65 -7.52 -18.52
N GLU A 154 3.70 -8.84 -18.68
CA GLU A 154 2.53 -9.66 -19.07
C GLU A 154 1.45 -9.73 -17.97
N LYS A 155 1.80 -9.40 -16.72
CA LYS A 155 0.90 -9.41 -15.57
C LYS A 155 0.34 -8.02 -15.22
N LEU A 156 0.76 -6.97 -15.91
CA LEU A 156 0.21 -5.62 -15.76
C LEU A 156 -0.96 -5.42 -16.71
#